data_AF-A0AAD5IA16-F1
#
_entry.id   AF-A0AAD5IA16-F1
#
_cell.length_a   1.000
_cell.length_b   1.000
_cell.length_c   1.000
_cell.angle_alpha   90.00
_cell.angle_beta   90.00
_cell.angle_gamma   90.00
#
_symmetry.space_group_name_H-M   'P 1'
#
loop_
_entity.id
_entity.type
_entity.pdbx_description
1 polymer ?
#
loop_
_entity_poly.entity_id
_entity_poly.type
_entity_poly.pdbx_seq_one_letter_code
_entity_poly.pdbx_strand_id
1 'polypeptide(L)'
;MASSSHAVVAILVTLFSLQTCVRFDGSNHRFKVGDDVPLYANKVGPFHNPSETYCYFDLPFCSSAPVKEKKEALGELLNGDRLVGAPYKLEFLNG
;
A
#
# COMPACT_ATOMS: atom_id res chain seq x y z
N MET A 1 23.50 -17.00 41.02
CA MET A 1 23.60 -17.01 39.54
C MET A 1 22.27 -16.76 38.83
N ALA A 2 21.12 -17.28 39.30
CA ALA A 2 19.81 -17.10 38.66
C ALA A 2 19.29 -15.64 38.57
N SER A 3 19.54 -14.81 39.59
CA SER A 3 19.05 -13.41 39.63
C SER A 3 19.63 -12.54 38.50
N SER A 4 20.92 -12.71 38.17
CA SER A 4 21.57 -12.00 37.05
C SER A 4 21.00 -12.43 35.68
N SER A 5 20.70 -13.72 35.51
CA SER A 5 20.11 -14.24 34.27
C SER A 5 18.70 -13.68 34.01
N HIS A 6 17.86 -13.54 35.05
CA HIS A 6 16.54 -12.93 34.89
C HIS A 6 16.61 -11.43 34.54
N ALA A 7 17.59 -10.71 35.10
CA ALA A 7 17.80 -9.30 34.77
C ALA A 7 18.22 -9.14 33.30
N VAL A 8 19.11 -10.00 32.79
CA VAL A 8 19.52 -9.98 31.38
C VAL A 8 18.34 -10.29 30.44
N VAL A 9 17.52 -11.30 30.78
CA VAL A 9 16.33 -11.64 29.98
C VAL A 9 15.33 -10.47 29.97
N ALA A 10 15.08 -9.84 31.13
CA ALA A 10 14.20 -8.68 31.21
C ALA A 10 14.71 -7.50 30.35
N ILE A 11 16.01 -7.21 30.39
CA ILE A 11 16.63 -6.17 29.56
C ILE A 11 16.45 -6.49 28.07
N LEU A 12 16.71 -7.73 27.64
CA LEU A 12 16.54 -8.14 26.25
C LEU A 12 15.08 -8.02 25.79
N VAL A 13 14.12 -8.40 26.63
CA VAL A 13 12.67 -8.24 26.34
C VAL A 13 12.28 -6.77 26.23
N THR A 14 12.79 -5.90 27.10
CA THR A 14 12.52 -4.44 27.03
C THR A 14 13.15 -3.79 25.80
N LEU A 15 14.35 -4.21 25.39
CA LEU A 15 14.99 -3.72 24.17
C LEU A 15 14.27 -4.17 22.91
N PHE A 16 13.76 -5.41 22.88
CA PHE A 16 13.02 -5.95 21.74
C PHE A 16 11.65 -5.27 21.58
N SER A 17 10.96 -4.98 22.68
CA SER A 17 9.67 -4.28 22.67
C SER A 17 9.77 -2.78 22.30
N LEU A 18 10.92 -2.14 22.55
CA LEU A 18 11.17 -0.77 22.08
C LEU A 18 11.42 -0.69 20.55
N GLN A 19 11.82 -1.79 19.90
CA GLN A 19 12.08 -1.82 18.46
C GLN A 19 10.80 -1.98 17.62
N THR A 20 9.69 -2.40 18.21
CA THR A 20 8.40 -2.60 17.51
C THR A 20 7.56 -1.33 17.40
N CYS A 21 8.19 -0.18 17.15
CA CYS A 21 7.46 1.01 16.72
C CYS A 21 6.86 0.76 15.32
N VAL A 22 5.69 0.11 15.28
CA VAL A 22 4.88 -0.02 14.07
C VAL A 22 4.46 1.39 13.68
N ARG A 23 5.13 1.97 12.69
CA ARG A 23 4.67 3.20 12.05
C ARG A 23 3.49 2.83 11.18
N PHE A 24 2.29 3.10 11.68
CA PHE A 24 1.09 3.06 10.86
C PHE A 24 1.16 4.25 9.89
N ASP A 25 1.58 4.00 8.66
CA ASP A 25 1.42 4.94 7.54
C ASP A 25 -0.03 4.87 7.05
N GLY A 26 -0.97 5.11 7.96
CA GLY A 26 -2.34 5.39 7.59
C GLY A 26 -2.39 6.80 7.06
N SER A 27 -2.04 6.98 5.79
CA SER A 27 -2.33 8.22 5.09
C SER A 27 -3.81 8.52 5.32
N ASN A 28 -4.10 9.58 6.09
CA ASN A 28 -5.47 10.00 6.31
C ASN A 28 -5.97 10.54 4.96
N HIS A 29 -6.74 9.73 4.23
CA HIS A 29 -7.36 10.07 2.94
C HIS A 29 -8.46 11.15 3.10
N ARG A 30 -8.10 12.30 3.67
CA ARG A 30 -8.98 13.46 3.85
C ARG A 30 -8.56 14.50 2.83
N PHE A 31 -9.45 14.76 1.88
CA PHE A 31 -9.26 15.76 0.84
C PHE A 31 -10.08 17.01 1.16
N LYS A 32 -9.54 18.18 0.84
CA LYS A 32 -10.27 19.43 0.78
C LYS A 32 -10.83 19.61 -0.62
N VAL A 33 -11.82 20.48 -0.74
CA VAL A 33 -12.37 20.86 -2.05
C VAL A 33 -11.26 21.43 -2.92
N GLY A 34 -11.12 20.89 -4.13
CA GLY A 34 -10.08 21.26 -5.09
C GLY A 34 -8.75 20.51 -4.92
N ASP A 35 -8.61 19.63 -3.91
CA ASP A 35 -7.41 18.78 -3.80
C ASP A 35 -7.40 17.71 -4.90
N ASP A 36 -6.20 17.41 -5.41
CA ASP A 36 -5.99 16.30 -6.34
C ASP A 36 -6.13 14.96 -5.61
N VAL A 37 -7.04 14.12 -6.11
CA VAL A 37 -7.29 12.78 -5.61
C VAL A 37 -6.47 11.78 -6.42
N PRO A 38 -5.48 11.10 -5.80
CA PRO A 38 -4.70 10.09 -6.49
C PRO A 38 -5.60 8.89 -6.82
N LEU A 39 -5.62 8.52 -8.11
CA LEU A 39 -6.32 7.35 -8.60
C LEU A 39 -5.33 6.22 -8.83
N TYR A 40 -5.72 5.01 -8.43
CA TYR A 40 -4.91 3.81 -8.61
C TYR A 40 -5.71 2.77 -9.38
N ALA A 41 -5.11 2.21 -10.42
CA ALA A 41 -5.65 1.06 -11.13
C ALA A 41 -5.02 -0.21 -10.57
N ASN A 42 -5.83 -1.25 -10.39
CA ASN A 42 -5.35 -2.57 -9.97
C ASN A 42 -5.12 -3.46 -11.21
N LYS A 43 -5.19 -4.78 -11.02
CA LYS A 43 -5.15 -5.76 -12.10
C LYS A 43 -6.52 -5.99 -12.74
N VAL A 44 -6.50 -6.51 -13.95
CA VAL A 44 -7.66 -7.03 -14.66
C VAL A 44 -7.39 -8.43 -15.18
N GLY A 45 -8.45 -9.21 -15.35
CA GLY A 45 -8.37 -10.58 -15.85
C GLY A 45 -9.65 -10.96 -16.61
N PRO A 46 -9.56 -11.91 -17.53
CA PRO A 46 -10.72 -12.44 -18.23
C PRO A 46 -11.65 -13.22 -17.28
N PHE A 47 -12.97 -13.04 -17.44
CA PHE A 47 -13.97 -13.70 -16.58
C PHE A 47 -13.86 -15.23 -16.59
N HIS A 48 -13.50 -15.82 -17.73
CA HIS A 48 -13.40 -17.27 -17.92
C HIS A 48 -12.04 -17.87 -17.53
N ASN A 49 -11.06 -17.04 -17.14
CA ASN A 49 -9.77 -17.52 -16.66
C ASN A 49 -9.25 -16.60 -15.53
N PRO A 50 -9.80 -16.72 -14.32
CA PRO A 50 -9.45 -15.86 -13.19
C PRO A 50 -8.00 -16.02 -12.70
N SER A 51 -7.28 -17.05 -13.16
CA SER A 51 -5.85 -17.24 -12.89
C SER A 51 -4.97 -16.27 -13.67
N GLU A 52 -5.49 -15.71 -14.76
CA GLU A 52 -4.78 -14.78 -15.63
C GLU A 52 -5.06 -13.34 -15.16
N THR A 53 -3.99 -12.63 -14.80
CA THR A 53 -4.11 -11.24 -14.32
C THR A 53 -3.02 -10.36 -14.93
N TYR A 54 -3.44 -9.23 -15.46
CA TYR A 54 -2.59 -8.22 -16.08
C TYR A 54 -2.71 -6.89 -15.35
N CYS A 55 -1.64 -6.09 -15.32
CA CYS A 55 -1.75 -4.71 -14.85
C CYS A 55 -2.62 -3.93 -15.84
N TYR A 56 -3.53 -3.10 -15.34
CA TYR A 56 -4.51 -2.41 -16.17
C TYR A 56 -3.88 -1.64 -17.36
N PHE A 57 -2.76 -0.95 -17.13
CA PHE A 57 -2.08 -0.13 -18.14
C PHE A 57 -1.10 -0.89 -19.06
N ASP A 58 -0.90 -2.20 -18.85
CA ASP A 58 -0.10 -3.03 -19.79
C ASP A 58 -0.91 -3.35 -21.04
N LEU A 59 -2.23 -3.21 -20.97
CA LEU A 59 -3.14 -3.54 -22.05
C LEU A 59 -3.13 -2.43 -23.11
N PRO A 60 -3.00 -2.75 -24.40
CA PRO A 60 -2.79 -1.78 -25.47
C PRO A 60 -3.98 -0.83 -25.71
N PHE A 61 -5.12 -1.12 -25.10
CA PHE A 61 -6.33 -0.30 -25.15
C PHE A 61 -6.54 0.60 -23.92
N CYS A 62 -5.77 0.40 -22.85
CA CYS A 62 -5.88 1.15 -21.59
C CYS A 62 -4.77 2.23 -21.53
N SER A 63 -5.07 3.43 -22.03
CA SER A 63 -4.33 4.71 -21.91
C SER A 63 -2.78 4.69 -21.93
N SER A 64 -2.21 5.32 -22.96
CA SER A 64 -0.77 5.40 -23.29
C SER A 64 0.07 6.46 -22.55
N ALA A 65 -0.41 6.97 -21.40
CA ALA A 65 0.34 7.98 -20.65
C ALA A 65 1.38 7.33 -19.72
N PRO A 66 2.54 7.97 -19.46
CA PRO A 66 3.56 7.43 -18.58
C PRO A 66 3.00 7.22 -17.17
N VAL A 67 2.90 5.95 -16.78
CA VAL A 67 2.31 5.54 -15.51
C VAL A 67 3.41 5.52 -14.45
N LYS A 68 3.14 6.11 -13.29
CA LYS A 68 4.07 6.06 -12.16
C LYS A 68 3.73 4.86 -11.28
N GLU A 69 4.69 3.96 -11.11
CA GLU A 69 4.53 2.85 -10.17
C GLU A 69 4.34 3.37 -8.74
N LYS A 70 3.33 2.84 -8.05
CA LYS A 70 3.12 3.09 -6.62
C LYS A 70 3.93 2.04 -5.87
N LYS A 71 4.66 2.47 -4.84
CA LYS A 71 5.23 1.51 -3.88
C LYS A 71 4.10 0.96 -3.03
N GLU A 72 3.85 -0.33 -3.16
CA GLU A 72 2.80 -1.03 -2.41
C GLU A 72 3.09 -1.03 -0.91
N ALA A 73 2.04 -0.83 -0.12
CA ALA A 73 2.10 -1.09 1.32
C ALA A 73 2.06 -2.60 1.60
N LEU A 74 2.56 -3.04 2.75
CA LEU A 74 2.56 -4.45 3.13
C LEU A 74 1.15 -5.07 3.12
N GLY A 75 0.14 -4.29 3.53
CA GLY A 75 -1.26 -4.71 3.45
C GLY A 75 -1.77 -4.91 2.02
N GLU A 76 -1.38 -4.03 1.09
CA GLU A 76 -1.76 -4.11 -0.34
C GLU A 76 -1.13 -5.35 -1.00
N LEU A 77 0.14 -5.63 -0.66
CA LEU A 77 0.85 -6.82 -1.13
C LEU A 77 0.20 -8.11 -0.62
N LEU A 78 -0.19 -8.17 0.67
CA LEU A 78 -0.87 -9.33 1.25
C LEU A 78 -2.27 -9.53 0.65
N ASN A 79 -2.95 -8.44 0.28
CA ASN A 79 -4.23 -8.50 -0.41
C ASN A 79 -4.09 -8.93 -1.89
N GLY A 80 -2.86 -8.94 -2.41
CA GLY A 80 -2.54 -9.31 -3.79
C GLY A 80 -2.77 -8.19 -4.81
N ASP A 81 -2.97 -6.96 -4.34
CA ASP A 81 -3.18 -5.80 -5.19
C ASP A 81 -1.87 -5.41 -5.88
N ARG A 82 -1.95 -5.02 -7.15
CA ARG A 82 -0.87 -4.33 -7.85
C ARG A 82 -1.34 -2.98 -8.31
N LEU A 83 -1.27 -2.02 -7.40
CA LEU A 83 -1.76 -0.67 -7.61
C LEU A 83 -0.77 0.14 -8.44
N VAL A 84 -1.23 0.69 -9.55
CA VAL A 84 -0.44 1.57 -10.42
C VAL A 84 -1.12 2.94 -10.50
N GLY A 85 -0.34 4.02 -10.38
CA GLY A 85 -0.87 5.38 -10.35
C GLY A 85 -1.48 5.79 -11.69
N ALA A 86 -2.79 6.02 -11.72
CA ALA A 86 -3.48 6.39 -12.95
C ALA A 86 -3.15 7.84 -13.36
N PRO A 87 -2.99 8.11 -14.67
CA PRO A 87 -2.60 9.42 -15.18
C PRO A 87 -3.76 10.44 -15.22
N TYR A 88 -4.83 10.21 -14.47
CA TYR A 88 -6.04 11.04 -14.49
C TYR A 88 -6.03 12.04 -13.35
N LYS A 89 -6.34 13.30 -13.65
CA LYS A 89 -6.52 14.35 -12.65
C LYS A 89 -7.98 14.37 -12.21
N LEU A 90 -8.23 14.06 -10.94
CA LEU A 90 -9.55 14.14 -10.32
C LEU A 90 -9.48 15.11 -9.16
N GLU A 91 -10.30 16.15 -9.19
CA GLU A 91 -10.38 17.15 -8.12
C GLU A 91 -11.53 16.77 -7.17
N PHE A 92 -11.25 16.78 -5.86
CA PHE A 92 -12.27 16.48 -4.86
C PHE A 92 -13.30 17.62 -4.80
N LEU A 93 -14.59 17.30 -4.97
CA LEU A 93 -15.69 18.26 -4.87
C LEU A 93 -16.49 18.01 -3.60
N ASN A 94 -17.03 19.07 -2.99
CA ASN A 94 -17.98 18.92 -1.90
C ASN A 94 -19.35 18.54 -2.49
N GLY A 95 -19.94 17.44 -2.00
CA GLY A 95 -21.29 17.02 -2.35
C GLY A 95 -22.37 17.82 -1.64
#